data_AF-X1N8J1-F1
#
_entry.id   AF-X1N8J1-F1
#
_cell.length_a   1.000
_cell.length_b   1.000
_cell.length_c   1.000
_cell.angle_alpha   90.00
_cell.angle_beta   90.00
_cell.angle_gamma   90.00
#
_symmetry.space_group_name_H-M   'P 1'
#
loop_
_entity.id
_entity.type
_entity.pdbx_description
1 polymer ?
#
loop_
_entity_poly.entity_id
_entity_poly.type
_entity_poly.pdbx_seq_one_letter_code
_entity_poly.pdbx_strand_id
1 'polypeptide(L)' 'LEEISLQQKVDSFEKQLIINALEKANWVQTEAARLLGTTRGILRYKMKKHNIEKRYTEDSLQGQPSGNETDED' A
#
# COMPACT_ATOMS: atom_id res chain seq x y z
N LEU A 1 -21.83 20.31 -6.29
CA LEU A 1 -21.25 19.32 -5.36
C LEU A 1 -21.28 18.00 -6.11
N GLU A 2 -20.13 17.37 -6.36
CA GLU A 2 -20.15 16.02 -6.93
C GLU A 2 -20.76 15.04 -5.94
N GLU A 3 -21.75 14.27 -6.38
CA GLU A 3 -22.31 13.19 -5.57
C GLU A 3 -21.32 12.03 -5.51
N ILE A 4 -20.68 11.87 -4.35
CA ILE A 4 -19.82 10.70 -4.09
C ILE A 4 -20.72 9.55 -3.66
N SER A 5 -20.65 8.43 -4.38
CA SER A 5 -21.38 7.20 -4.04
C SER A 5 -20.93 6.63 -2.69
N LEU A 6 -21.82 5.92 -2.01
CA LEU A 6 -21.45 5.18 -0.79
C LEU A 6 -20.29 4.22 -1.05
N GLN A 7 -20.28 3.57 -2.22
CA GLN A 7 -19.22 2.64 -2.62
C GLN A 7 -17.85 3.32 -2.62
N GLN A 8 -17.73 4.51 -3.22
CA GLN A 8 -16.48 5.28 -3.21
C GLN A 8 -16.04 5.69 -1.80
N LYS A 9 -16.98 6.06 -0.91
CA LYS A 9 -16.65 6.39 0.48
C LYS A 9 -16.12 5.17 1.24
N VAL A 10 -16.75 4.02 1.06
CA VAL A 10 -16.30 2.75 1.67
C VAL A 10 -14.93 2.36 1.15
N ASP A 11 -14.69 2.47 -0.16
CA ASP A 11 -13.38 2.14 -0.76
C ASP A 11 -12.27 3.06 -0.26
N SER A 12 -12.54 4.37 -0.14
CA SER A 12 -11.59 5.34 0.42
C SER A 12 -11.25 5.04 1.89
N PHE A 13 -12.28 4.74 2.69
CA PHE A 13 -12.09 4.38 4.10
C PHE A 13 -11.31 3.06 4.25
N GLU A 14 -11.64 2.04 3.45
CA GLU A 14 -10.90 0.78 3.41
C GLU A 14 -9.42 1.01 3.06
N LYS A 15 -9.13 1.84 2.04
CA LYS A 15 -7.77 2.21 1.65
C LYS A 15 -7.00 2.88 2.79
N GLN A 16 -7.61 3.83 3.49
CA GLN A 16 -6.99 4.51 4.62
C GLN A 16 -6.66 3.55 5.77
N LEU A 17 -7.57 2.62 6.11
CA LEU A 17 -7.32 1.62 7.15
C LEU A 17 -6.12 0.73 6.80
N ILE A 18 -6.02 0.30 5.54
CA ILE A 18 -4.90 -0.53 5.07
C ILE A 18 -3.59 0.22 5.16
N ILE A 19 -3.53 1.48 4.70
CA ILE A 19 -2.32 2.31 4.75
C ILE A 19 -1.89 2.52 6.20
N ASN A 20 -2.81 2.90 7.09
CA ASN A 20 -2.51 3.13 8.50
C ASN A 20 -1.96 1.87 9.19
N ALA A 21 -2.51 0.69 8.88
CA ALA A 21 -2.03 -0.56 9.42
C ALA A 21 -0.64 -0.93 8.88
N LEU A 22 -0.40 -0.69 7.58
CA LEU A 22 0.92 -0.89 6.96
C LEU A 22 1.95 0.03 7.60
N GLU A 23 1.67 1.32 7.77
CA GLU A 23 2.57 2.28 8.42
C GLU A 23 2.90 1.88 9.86
N LYS A 24 1.88 1.54 10.68
CA LYS A 24 2.07 1.05 12.05
C LYS A 24 2.90 -0.23 12.13
N ALA A 25 2.81 -1.06 11.10
CA ALA A 25 3.57 -2.30 10.97
C ALA A 25 4.94 -2.11 10.28
N ASN A 26 5.41 -0.88 10.05
CA ASN A 26 6.63 -0.61 9.27
C ASN A 26 6.62 -1.30 7.90
N TRP A 27 5.45 -1.36 7.27
CA TRP A 27 5.15 -2.02 6.01
C TRP A 27 5.32 -3.55 6.02
N VAL A 28 5.38 -4.19 7.18
CA VAL A 28 5.34 -5.65 7.32
C VAL A 28 3.91 -6.16 7.13
N GLN A 29 3.59 -6.70 5.95
CA GLN A 29 2.23 -7.11 5.58
C GLN A 29 1.59 -8.13 6.54
N THR A 30 2.36 -9.10 7.03
CA THR A 30 1.84 -10.10 8.00
C THR A 30 1.37 -9.42 9.30
N GLU A 31 2.12 -8.41 9.75
CA GLU A 31 1.81 -7.68 10.98
C GLU A 31 0.66 -6.68 10.76
N ALA A 32 0.63 -5.97 9.64
CA ALA A 32 -0.50 -5.14 9.26
C ALA A 32 -1.81 -5.94 9.16
N ALA A 33 -1.75 -7.16 8.61
CA ALA A 33 -2.90 -8.05 8.55
C ALA A 33 -3.36 -8.47 9.96
N ARG A 34 -2.41 -8.76 10.86
CA ARG A 34 -2.70 -9.04 12.27
C ARG A 34 -3.39 -7.86 12.96
N LEU A 35 -2.91 -6.63 12.74
CA LEU A 35 -3.50 -5.40 13.30
C LEU A 35 -4.94 -5.17 12.80
N LEU A 36 -5.23 -5.56 11.55
CA LEU A 36 -6.58 -5.46 10.96
C LEU A 36 -7.49 -6.66 11.27
N GLY A 37 -7.00 -7.66 12.00
CA GLY A 37 -7.77 -8.88 12.28
C GLY A 37 -8.08 -9.71 11.02
N THR A 38 -7.16 -9.73 10.05
CA THR A 38 -7.31 -10.46 8.78
C THR A 38 -6.06 -11.30 8.46
N THR A 39 -6.04 -11.92 7.29
CA THR A 39 -4.88 -12.71 6.81
C THR A 39 -4.01 -11.91 5.85
N ARG A 40 -2.72 -12.27 5.75
CA ARG A 40 -1.79 -11.68 4.78
C ARG A 40 -2.32 -11.77 3.34
N GLY A 41 -2.99 -12.87 2.99
CA GLY A 41 -3.56 -13.08 1.66
C GLY A 41 -4.68 -12.08 1.33
N ILE A 42 -5.61 -11.86 2.27
CA ILE A 42 -6.68 -10.88 2.12
C ILE A 42 -6.11 -9.47 2.05
N LEU A 43 -5.16 -9.13 2.92
CA LEU A 43 -4.48 -7.83 2.88
C LEU A 43 -3.81 -7.59 1.52
N ARG A 44 -3.05 -8.57 1.01
CA ARG A 44 -2.40 -8.46 -0.31
C ARG A 44 -3.42 -8.25 -1.44
N TYR A 45 -4.54 -8.96 -1.42
CA TYR A 45 -5.61 -8.76 -2.41
C TYR A 45 -6.17 -7.32 -2.35
N LYS A 46 -6.42 -6.82 -1.14
CA LYS A 46 -6.94 -5.45 -0.94
C LYS A 46 -5.92 -4.37 -1.31
N MET A 47 -4.64 -4.57 -1.00
CA MET A 47 -3.55 -3.69 -1.45
C MET A 47 -3.52 -3.57 -2.97
N LYS A 48 -3.63 -4.70 -3.68
CA LYS A 48 -3.71 -4.73 -5.15
C LYS A 48 -4.96 -3.99 -5.66
N LYS A 49 -6.13 -4.25 -5.07
CA LYS A 49 -7.39 -3.56 -5.43
C LYS A 49 -7.25 -2.04 -5.35
N HIS A 50 -6.53 -1.54 -4.35
CA HIS A 50 -6.42 -0.11 -4.04
C HIS A 50 -5.12 0.56 -4.56
N ASN A 51 -4.31 -0.19 -5.31
CA ASN A 51 -2.98 0.21 -5.79
C ASN A 51 -2.11 0.79 -4.66
N ILE A 52 -1.98 0.04 -3.56
CA ILE A 52 -1.19 0.42 -2.38
C ILE A 52 0.17 -0.28 -2.45
N GLU A 53 1.23 0.52 -2.59
CA GLU A 53 2.61 0.06 -2.65
C GLU A 53 3.51 0.98 -1.82
N LYS A 54 4.57 0.40 -1.22
CA LYS A 54 5.56 1.18 -0.48
C LYS A 54 6.38 1.97 -1.50
N ARG A 55 6.21 3.28 -1.57
CA ARG A 55 7.12 4.13 -2.34
C ARG A 55 8.40 4.31 -1.53
N TYR A 56 9.54 4.03 -2.15
CA TYR A 56 10.80 4.53 -1.63
C TYR A 56 10.88 6.00 -2.03
N THR A 57 10.74 6.91 -1.08
CA THR A 57 10.98 8.34 -1.32
C THR A 57 12.49 8.54 -1.47
N GLU A 58 12.88 9.32 -2.50
CA GLU A 58 14.27 9.59 -2.88
C GLU A 58 15.13 10.20 -1.75
N ASP A 59 14.51 10.70 -0.67
CA ASP A 59 15.20 11.12 0.56
C ASP A 59 16.07 10.02 1.20
N SER A 60 15.82 8.74 0.89
CA SER A 60 16.65 7.62 1.36
C SER A 60 17.87 7.33 0.48
N LEU A 61 18.07 8.07 -0.62
CA LEU A 61 19.10 7.80 -1.66
C LEU A 61 20.17 8.91 -1.79
N GLN A 62 20.55 9.58 -0.70
CA GLN A 62 21.89 10.20 -0.66
C GLN A 62 22.95 9.12 -0.44
N GLY A 63 23.24 8.41 -1.53
CA GLY A 63 24.23 7.34 -1.62
C GLY A 63 24.19 6.69 -3.00
N GLN A 64 24.62 7.45 -4.03
CA GLN A 64 24.96 7.14 -5.43
C GLN A 64 24.38 5.91 -6.19
N PRO A 65 24.16 6.08 -7.51
CA PRO A 65 23.37 5.16 -8.34
C PRO A 65 24.16 3.90 -8.70
N SER A 66 23.49 2.76 -8.74
CA SER A 66 23.96 1.60 -9.49
C SER A 66 22.90 1.26 -10.52
N GLY A 67 23.28 1.40 -11.78
CA GLY A 67 22.47 1.00 -12.92
C GLY A 67 22.15 -0.49 -12.91
N ASN A 68 21.09 -0.82 -13.64
CA ASN A 68 21.04 -1.77 -14.74
C ASN A 68 19.66 -1.55 -15.38
N GLU A 69 19.61 -0.95 -16.57
CA GLU A 69 19.60 -1.66 -17.86
C GLU A 69 18.33 -2.51 -18.02
N THR A 70 17.44 -1.99 -18.87
CA THR A 70 16.53 -2.68 -19.81
C THR A 70 16.17 -4.15 -19.54
N ASP A 71 14.87 -4.40 -19.43
CA ASP A 71 14.26 -5.58 -20.05
C ASP A 71 13.10 -5.09 -20.94
N GLU A 72 13.44 -4.88 -22.22
CA GLU A 72 12.50 -5.10 -23.32
C GLU A 72 12.30 -6.62 -23.42
N ASP A 73 11.08 -7.09 -23.20
CA ASP A 73 10.43 -8.24 -23.88
C ASP A 73 8.96 -8.37 -23.43
#